data_AF-A0A9Q7QXV7-F1
#
_entry.id   AF-A0A9Q7QXV7-F1
#
_cell.length_a   1.000
_cell.length_b   1.000
_cell.length_c   1.000
_cell.angle_alpha   90.00
_cell.angle_beta   90.00
_cell.angle_gamma   90.00
#
_symmetry.space_group_name_H-M   'P 1'
#
loop_
_entity.id
_entity.type
_entity.pdbx_description
1 polymer ?
#
loop_
_entity_poly.entity_id
_entity_poly.type
_entity_poly.pdbx_seq_one_letter_code
_entity_poly.pdbx_strand_id
1 'polypeptide(L)'
;MSYPKKLSPEFSGALRTFSFWVANGTLGYPLLEGVDYRSCLGDEPSMLEMAYAIFANVLELDEQGVPVNAKYAEHRAAQYIRQYCDPGYQARPAFEDWEQELYGPPDRDDSKPWPAGVA
;
A
#
# COMPACT_ATOMS: atom_id res chain seq x y z
N MET A 1 3.72 6.52 23.63
CA MET A 1 2.48 6.59 22.84
C MET A 1 1.76 5.26 22.98
N SER A 2 0.46 5.24 23.20
CA SER A 2 -0.34 4.02 23.22
C SER A 2 -0.96 3.85 21.83
N TYR A 3 -0.55 2.83 21.09
CA TYR A 3 -1.16 2.53 19.80
C TYR A 3 -2.55 1.92 19.98
N PRO A 4 -3.53 2.24 19.12
CA PRO A 4 -4.85 1.66 19.22
C PRO A 4 -4.76 0.14 18.95
N LYS A 5 -5.46 -0.67 19.77
CA LYS A 5 -5.47 -2.14 19.62
C LYS A 5 -6.15 -2.63 18.33
N LYS A 6 -6.88 -1.75 17.65
CA LYS A 6 -7.56 -1.96 16.37
C LYS A 6 -7.46 -0.67 15.56
N LEU A 7 -7.27 -0.79 14.25
CA LEU A 7 -7.27 0.35 13.35
C LEU A 7 -8.69 0.92 13.20
N SER A 8 -8.78 2.20 12.84
CA SER A 8 -10.06 2.89 12.73
C SER A 8 -10.87 2.42 11.50
N PRO A 9 -12.20 2.60 11.48
CA PRO A 9 -13.02 2.35 10.29
C PRO A 9 -12.53 3.12 9.06
N GLU A 10 -11.99 4.33 9.24
CA GLU A 10 -11.43 5.17 8.19
C GLU A 10 -10.16 4.56 7.60
N PHE A 11 -9.28 3.98 8.41
CA PHE A 11 -8.15 3.19 7.90
C PHE A 11 -8.65 2.02 7.05
N SER A 12 -9.66 1.28 7.52
CA SER A 12 -10.27 0.21 6.73
C SER A 12 -10.82 0.72 5.40
N GLY A 13 -11.41 1.92 5.39
CA GLY A 13 -11.89 2.59 4.19
C GLY A 13 -10.75 2.94 3.23
N ALA A 14 -9.66 3.51 3.73
CA ALA A 14 -8.48 3.88 2.96
C ALA A 14 -7.84 2.65 2.30
N LEU A 15 -7.54 1.61 3.08
CA LEU A 15 -6.92 0.38 2.57
C LEU A 15 -7.80 -0.34 1.53
N ARG A 16 -9.10 -0.49 1.82
CA ARG A 16 -10.06 -1.12 0.89
C ARG A 16 -10.11 -0.37 -0.44
N THR A 17 -10.13 0.97 -0.37
CA THR A 17 -10.30 1.79 -1.56
C THR A 17 -9.01 1.87 -2.37
N PHE A 18 -7.85 1.95 -1.72
CA PHE A 18 -6.54 1.76 -2.36
C PHE A 18 -6.49 0.44 -3.14
N SER A 19 -6.82 -0.66 -2.46
CA SER A 19 -6.84 -2.01 -3.05
C SER A 19 -7.80 -2.10 -4.24
N PHE A 20 -8.99 -1.50 -4.13
CA PHE A 20 -9.97 -1.42 -5.21
C PHE A 20 -9.41 -0.70 -6.43
N TRP A 21 -8.75 0.45 -6.25
CA TRP A 21 -8.17 1.20 -7.36
C TRP A 21 -6.99 0.47 -8.01
N VAL A 22 -6.16 -0.22 -7.23
CA VAL A 22 -5.11 -1.09 -7.78
C VAL A 22 -5.71 -2.18 -8.67
N ALA A 23 -6.69 -2.93 -8.14
CA ALA A 23 -7.30 -4.03 -8.87
C ALA A 23 -8.08 -3.57 -10.11
N ASN A 24 -8.74 -2.42 -10.04
CA ASN A 24 -9.52 -1.86 -11.14
C ASN A 24 -8.67 -1.06 -12.15
N GLY A 25 -7.36 -0.87 -11.91
CA GLY A 25 -6.48 -0.16 -12.83
C GLY A 25 -6.63 1.35 -12.83
N THR A 26 -7.15 1.93 -11.74
CA THR A 26 -7.45 3.38 -11.64
C THR A 26 -6.70 4.10 -10.51
N LEU A 27 -5.71 3.45 -9.88
CA LEU A 27 -4.88 4.04 -8.83
C LEU A 27 -4.20 5.34 -9.30
N GLY A 28 -4.11 6.34 -8.42
CA GLY A 28 -3.23 7.48 -8.61
C GLY A 28 -3.60 8.42 -9.75
N TYR A 29 -4.86 8.41 -10.21
CA TYR A 29 -5.32 9.31 -11.26
C TYR A 29 -4.94 10.79 -10.96
N PRO A 30 -4.35 11.52 -11.91
CA PRO A 30 -4.11 11.16 -13.33
C PRO A 30 -2.72 10.54 -13.60
N LEU A 31 -1.87 10.31 -12.60
CA LEU A 31 -0.47 9.91 -12.82
C LEU A 31 -0.32 8.59 -13.61
N LEU A 32 -1.18 7.63 -13.34
CA LEU A 32 -1.21 6.33 -14.03
C LEU A 32 -2.21 6.28 -15.18
N GLU A 33 -2.79 7.41 -15.57
CA GLU A 33 -3.70 7.44 -16.72
C GLU A 33 -2.96 6.97 -17.99
N GLY A 34 -3.54 5.97 -18.66
CA GLY A 34 -2.94 5.34 -19.84
C GLY A 34 -1.80 4.34 -19.57
N VAL A 35 -1.44 4.07 -18.31
CA VAL A 35 -0.49 3.01 -17.94
C VAL A 35 -1.23 1.70 -17.73
N ASP A 36 -0.91 0.67 -18.53
CA ASP A 36 -1.50 -0.66 -18.34
C ASP A 36 -0.75 -1.52 -17.32
N TYR A 37 -0.64 -1.05 -16.08
CA TYR A 37 0.07 -1.76 -15.01
C TYR A 37 -0.68 -3.01 -14.51
N ARG A 38 -1.97 -3.19 -14.88
CA ARG A 38 -2.73 -4.39 -14.52
C ARG A 38 -2.18 -5.65 -15.17
N SER A 39 -1.60 -5.52 -16.37
CA SER A 39 -0.89 -6.63 -17.01
C SER A 39 0.29 -7.10 -16.13
N CYS A 40 1.07 -6.16 -15.59
CA CYS A 40 2.18 -6.43 -14.69
C CYS A 40 1.76 -7.09 -13.36
N LEU A 41 0.53 -6.86 -12.88
CA LEU A 41 0.04 -7.48 -11.63
C LEU A 41 -0.01 -9.02 -11.70
N GLY A 42 -0.25 -9.59 -12.88
CA GLY A 42 -0.32 -11.04 -13.07
C GLY A 42 1.05 -11.70 -13.16
N ASP A 43 2.00 -11.00 -13.78
CA ASP A 43 3.31 -11.56 -14.13
C ASP A 43 4.37 -11.27 -13.05
N GLU A 44 4.27 -10.13 -12.36
CA GLU A 44 5.32 -9.62 -11.47
C GLU A 44 4.75 -9.17 -10.11
N PRO A 45 4.48 -10.13 -9.19
CA PRO A 45 3.91 -9.83 -7.88
C PRO A 45 4.74 -8.88 -7.01
N SER A 46 6.05 -8.79 -7.25
CA SER A 46 6.97 -7.88 -6.53
C SER A 46 6.59 -6.40 -6.71
N MET A 47 6.05 -6.01 -7.87
CA MET A 47 5.58 -4.64 -8.08
C MET A 47 4.41 -4.31 -7.14
N LEU A 48 3.50 -5.27 -6.97
CA LEU A 48 2.34 -5.11 -6.09
C LEU A 48 2.76 -5.08 -4.62
N GLU A 49 3.66 -5.98 -4.22
CA GLU A 49 4.24 -6.02 -2.87
C GLU A 49 4.83 -4.66 -2.49
N MET A 50 5.67 -4.09 -3.35
CA MET A 50 6.29 -2.80 -3.09
C MET A 50 5.30 -1.63 -3.07
N ALA A 51 4.30 -1.63 -3.97
CA ALA A 51 3.25 -0.61 -3.94
C ALA A 51 2.45 -0.62 -2.62
N TYR A 52 2.16 -1.80 -2.06
CA TYR A 52 1.52 -1.92 -0.75
C TYR A 52 2.44 -1.52 0.40
N ALA A 53 3.73 -1.88 0.33
CA ALA A 53 4.72 -1.44 1.30
C ALA A 53 4.81 0.08 1.35
N ILE A 54 4.96 0.75 0.19
CA ILE A 54 4.99 2.21 0.10
C ILE A 54 3.71 2.83 0.66
N PHE A 55 2.54 2.31 0.28
CA PHE A 55 1.27 2.83 0.82
C PHE A 55 1.23 2.73 2.35
N ALA A 56 1.61 1.57 2.91
CA ALA A 56 1.58 1.35 4.36
C ALA A 56 2.65 2.16 5.12
N ASN A 57 3.87 2.23 4.59
CA ASN A 57 5.00 2.92 5.19
C ASN A 57 4.76 4.44 5.23
N VAL A 58 4.22 5.01 4.16
CA VAL A 58 3.95 6.45 4.04
C VAL A 58 2.69 6.87 4.79
N LEU A 59 1.75 5.95 5.05
CA LEU A 59 0.49 6.30 5.71
C LEU A 59 0.70 6.76 7.15
N GLU A 60 0.31 8.00 7.41
CA GLU A 60 0.29 8.59 8.74
C GLU A 60 -1.10 8.47 9.36
N LEU A 61 -1.14 8.12 10.64
CA LEU A 61 -2.35 8.01 11.43
C LEU A 61 -2.31 9.02 12.58
N ASP A 62 -3.47 9.58 12.93
CA ASP A 62 -3.62 10.35 14.17
C ASP A 62 -3.71 9.45 15.41
N GLU A 63 -3.90 10.07 16.58
CA GLU A 63 -4.00 9.37 17.86
C GLU A 63 -5.19 8.38 17.94
N GLN A 64 -6.20 8.55 17.09
CA GLN A 64 -7.37 7.68 17.01
C GLN A 64 -7.19 6.57 15.95
N GLY A 65 -6.05 6.55 15.26
CA GLY A 65 -5.76 5.59 14.18
C GLY A 65 -6.41 5.97 12.85
N VAL A 66 -6.84 7.23 12.69
CA VAL A 66 -7.46 7.74 11.46
C VAL A 66 -6.37 8.22 10.50
N PRO A 67 -6.41 7.82 9.21
CA PRO A 67 -5.44 8.30 8.24
C PRO A 67 -5.52 9.81 8.00
N VAL A 68 -4.37 10.49 8.08
CA VAL A 68 -4.28 11.95 7.84
C VAL A 68 -3.71 12.31 6.47
N ASN A 69 -3.02 11.38 5.80
CA ASN A 69 -2.32 11.62 4.54
C ASN A 69 -2.60 10.55 3.45
N ALA A 70 -3.72 9.83 3.51
CA ALA A 70 -3.98 8.67 2.62
C ALA A 70 -3.83 8.94 1.12
N LYS A 71 -4.18 10.15 0.64
CA LYS A 71 -3.98 10.54 -0.76
C LYS A 71 -2.51 10.75 -1.13
N TYR A 72 -1.70 11.20 -0.18
CA TYR A 72 -0.25 11.29 -0.38
C TYR A 72 0.36 9.90 -0.45
N ALA A 73 0.03 8.99 0.47
CA ALA A 73 0.47 7.59 0.43
C ALA A 73 0.05 6.88 -0.88
N GLU A 74 -1.19 7.09 -1.33
CA GLU A 74 -1.68 6.60 -2.64
C GLU A 74 -0.83 7.14 -3.80
N HIS A 75 -0.53 8.44 -3.79
CA HIS A 75 0.27 9.07 -4.82
C HIS A 75 1.70 8.49 -4.86
N ARG A 76 2.34 8.28 -3.70
CA ARG A 76 3.67 7.68 -3.61
C ARG A 76 3.70 6.27 -4.19
N ALA A 77 2.73 5.43 -3.84
CA ALA A 77 2.60 4.10 -4.44
C ALA A 77 2.40 4.17 -5.97
N ALA A 78 1.61 5.13 -6.45
CA ALA A 78 1.42 5.33 -7.89
C ALA A 78 2.69 5.81 -8.61
N GLN A 79 3.53 6.64 -7.98
CA GLN A 79 4.83 7.03 -8.53
C GLN A 79 5.76 5.84 -8.70
N TYR A 80 5.75 4.89 -7.76
CA TYR A 80 6.53 3.66 -7.88
C TYR A 80 6.04 2.81 -9.06
N ILE A 81 4.73 2.57 -9.17
CA ILE A 81 4.16 1.83 -10.30
C ILE A 81 4.50 2.51 -11.63
N ARG A 82 4.43 3.84 -11.70
CA ARG A 82 4.80 4.55 -12.93
C ARG A 82 6.28 4.34 -13.26
N GLN A 83 7.17 4.47 -12.28
CA GLN A 83 8.61 4.25 -12.46
C GLN A 83 8.92 2.80 -12.88
N TYR A 84 8.11 1.84 -12.42
CA TYR A 84 8.22 0.44 -12.79
C TYR A 84 7.84 0.19 -14.26
N CYS A 85 6.73 0.79 -14.71
CA CYS A 85 6.22 0.58 -16.08
C CYS A 85 6.86 1.50 -17.13
N ASP A 86 7.44 2.63 -16.73
CA ASP A 86 8.03 3.64 -17.62
C ASP A 86 9.45 3.99 -17.16
N PRO A 87 10.49 3.43 -17.81
CA PRO A 87 11.90 3.70 -17.48
C PRO A 87 12.31 5.18 -17.59
N GLY A 88 11.54 6.01 -18.30
CA GLY A 88 11.78 7.44 -18.42
C GLY A 88 11.20 8.26 -17.27
N TYR A 89 10.34 7.67 -16.44
CA TYR A 89 9.75 8.33 -15.29
C TYR A 89 10.66 8.25 -14.06
N GLN A 90 10.71 9.34 -13.30
CA GLN A 90 11.36 9.39 -12.00
C GLN A 90 10.43 10.03 -10.97
N ALA A 91 10.24 9.36 -9.84
CA ALA A 91 9.46 9.90 -8.74
C ALA A 91 10.05 11.23 -8.25
N ARG A 92 9.16 12.19 -7.98
CA ARG A 92 9.51 13.49 -7.39
C ARG A 92 8.59 13.78 -6.20
N PRO A 93 9.13 13.96 -4.98
CA PRO A 93 10.54 13.76 -4.61
C PRO A 93 11.00 12.31 -4.87
N ALA A 94 12.32 12.09 -4.94
CA ALA A 94 12.86 10.73 -4.98
C ALA A 94 12.36 9.95 -3.75
N PHE A 95 12.28 8.62 -3.87
CA PHE A 95 11.93 7.79 -2.72
C PHE A 95 13.05 7.82 -1.69
N GLU A 96 12.66 8.01 -0.42
CA GLU A 96 13.52 7.69 0.70
C GLU A 96 13.56 6.17 0.89
N ASP A 97 14.66 5.64 1.43
CA ASP A 97 14.84 4.19 1.60
C ASP A 97 13.71 3.57 2.44
N TRP A 98 13.29 4.27 3.50
CA TRP A 98 12.23 3.80 4.41
C TRP A 98 10.85 3.72 3.75
N GLU A 99 10.59 4.49 2.69
CA GLU A 99 9.32 4.39 1.95
C GLU A 99 9.23 3.02 1.26
N GLN A 100 10.36 2.47 0.81
CA GLN A 100 10.46 1.23 0.03
C GLN A 100 10.90 0.02 0.86
N GLU A 101 11.00 0.15 2.18
CA GLU A 101 11.41 -0.96 3.04
C GLU A 101 10.33 -2.06 3.05
N LEU A 102 10.75 -3.29 2.75
CA LEU A 102 9.91 -4.49 2.89
C LEU A 102 10.16 -5.12 4.26
N TYR A 103 9.36 -4.73 5.25
CA TYR A 103 9.41 -5.32 6.58
C TYR A 103 9.04 -6.81 6.53
N GLY A 104 9.72 -7.62 7.35
CA GLY A 104 9.59 -9.08 7.34
C GLY A 104 8.15 -9.57 7.57
N PRO A 105 7.79 -10.74 7.03
CA PRO A 105 6.47 -11.32 7.24
C PRO A 105 6.24 -11.65 8.72
N PRO A 106 4.96 -11.80 9.14
CA PRO A 106 4.66 -12.29 10.48
C PRO A 106 5.21 -13.71 10.70
N ASP A 107 5.32 -14.11 11.97
CA ASP A 107 5.63 -15.49 12.32
C ASP A 107 4.61 -16.46 11.69
N ARG A 108 5.06 -17.69 11.41
CA ARG A 108 4.21 -18.73 10.82
C ARG A 108 3.02 -19.10 11.70
N ASP A 109 3.20 -19.03 13.01
CA ASP A 109 2.19 -19.37 14.00
C ASP A 109 1.73 -18.12 14.75
N ASP A 110 0.42 -17.85 14.74
CA ASP A 110 -0.15 -16.74 15.48
C ASP A 110 -0.03 -16.94 17.00
N SER A 111 0.33 -15.89 17.72
CA SER A 111 0.29 -15.89 19.20
C SER A 111 -1.12 -16.09 19.76
N LYS A 112 -2.15 -15.77 18.96
CA LYS A 112 -3.56 -15.95 19.32
C LYS A 112 -4.06 -17.27 18.73
N PRO A 113 -4.56 -18.22 19.53
CA PRO A 113 -5.08 -19.47 19.00
C PRO A 113 -6.32 -19.22 18.13
N TRP A 114 -6.46 -20.01 17.07
CA TRP A 114 -7.68 -20.10 16.29
C TRP A 114 -8.86 -20.52 17.19
N PRO A 115 -10.09 -20.02 16.96
CA PRO A 115 -11.27 -20.53 17.62
C PRO A 115 -11.39 -22.06 17.43
N ALA A 116 -11.83 -22.77 18.47
CA ALA A 116 -11.97 -24.23 18.42
C ALA A 116 -12.91 -24.65 17.28
N GLY A 117 -12.49 -25.64 16.48
CA GLY A 117 -13.31 -26.22 15.39
C GLY A 117 -13.19 -25.52 14.02
N VAL A 118 -12.19 -24.65 13.81
CA VAL A 118 -11.97 -23.91 12.55
C VAL A 118 -10.73 -24.40 11.78
N ALA A 119 -10.17 -25.56 12.14
CA ALA A 119 -9.03 -26.17 11.45
C ALA A 119 -9.47 -27.13 10.34
#